data_AF-A0A8S2YGH9-F1
#
_entry.id   AF-A0A8S2YGH9-F1
#
_cell.length_a   1.000
_cell.length_b   1.000
_cell.length_c   1.000
_cell.angle_alpha   90.00
_cell.angle_beta   90.00
_cell.angle_gamma   90.00
#
_symmetry.space_group_name_H-M   'P 1'
#
loop_
_entity.id
_entity.type
_entity.pdbx_description
1 polymer ?
#
loop_
_entity_poly.entity_id
_entity_poly.type
_entity_poly.pdbx_seq_one_letter_code
_entity_poly.pdbx_strand_id
1 'polypeptide(L)' 'MKGDIDIRKELYANIVLSGGTTMFPGIADRMQKDVSALAPSNMKIRIVAPPER' A
#
# COMPACT_ATOMS: atom_id res chain seq x y z
N MET A 1 -16.24 9.20 0.46
CA MET A 1 -14.76 9.20 0.54
C MET A 1 -14.30 10.66 0.55
N LYS A 2 -13.81 11.17 1.69
CA LYS A 2 -13.65 12.62 1.97
C LYS A 2 -12.23 13.16 1.70
N GLY A 3 -11.66 12.91 0.52
CA GLY A 3 -10.34 13.42 0.15
C GLY A 3 -10.28 13.83 -1.31
N ASP A 4 -9.30 14.63 -1.70
CA ASP A 4 -9.05 14.92 -3.11
C ASP A 4 -8.73 13.61 -3.86
N ILE A 5 -9.18 13.48 -5.11
CA ILE A 5 -8.99 12.24 -5.88
C ILE A 5 -7.55 12.05 -6.34
N ASP A 6 -6.84 13.14 -6.62
CA ASP A 6 -5.47 13.10 -7.12
C ASP A 6 -4.49 12.80 -5.99
N ILE A 7 -4.73 13.36 -4.79
CA ILE A 7 -3.99 12.98 -3.58
C ILE A 7 -4.16 11.48 -3.30
N ARG A 8 -5.38 10.95 -3.43
CA ARG A 8 -5.61 9.52 -3.20
C ARG A 8 -4.84 8.63 -4.17
N LYS A 9 -4.79 8.98 -5.46
CA LYS A 9 -3.96 8.26 -6.45
C LYS A 9 -2.51 8.21 -6.02
N GLU A 10 -1.97 9.35 -5.60
CA GLU A 10 -0.58 9.44 -5.17
C GLU A 10 -0.31 8.63 -3.90
N LEU A 11 -1.23 8.65 -2.93
CA LEU A 11 -1.10 7.85 -1.71
C LEU A 11 -1.14 6.33 -1.99
N TYR A 12 -2.04 5.85 -2.86
CA TYR A 12 -2.08 4.43 -3.23
C TYR A 12 -0.80 3.98 -3.96
N ALA A 13 -0.17 4.88 -4.72
CA ALA A 13 1.08 4.60 -5.44
C ALA A 13 2.34 4.67 -4.57
N ASN A 14 2.23 5.05 -3.29
CA ASN A 14 3.36 5.32 -2.41
C ASN A 14 3.16 4.77 -0.98
N ILE A 15 2.63 3.54 -0.85
CA ILE A 15 2.50 2.89 0.45
C ILE A 15 3.87 2.35 0.88
N VAL A 16 4.35 2.75 2.06
CA VAL A 16 5.63 2.30 2.62
C VAL A 16 5.37 1.52 3.92
N LEU A 17 5.99 0.34 4.05
CA LEU A 17 5.94 -0.48 5.26
C LEU A 17 7.18 -0.23 6.11
N SER A 18 6.98 0.13 7.37
CA SER A 18 8.05 0.44 8.33
C SER A 18 7.77 -0.19 9.70
N GLY A 19 8.82 -0.57 10.42
CA GLY A 19 8.76 -1.12 11.77
C GLY A 19 8.76 -2.65 11.79
N GLY A 20 9.25 -3.23 12.90
CA GLY A 20 9.52 -4.67 13.01
C GLY A 20 8.32 -5.59 12.77
N THR A 21 7.10 -5.17 13.13
CA THR A 21 5.87 -5.94 12.83
C THR A 21 5.63 -6.10 11.33
N THR A 22 6.17 -5.21 10.49
CA THR A 22 6.02 -5.31 9.03
C THR A 22 7.00 -6.30 8.37
N MET A 23 7.94 -6.85 9.15
CA MET A 23 8.90 -7.86 8.69
C MET A 23 8.37 -9.29 8.74
N PHE A 24 7.13 -9.51 9.20
CA PHE A 24 6.55 -10.84 9.12
C PHE A 24 6.50 -11.35 7.67
N PRO A 25 6.90 -12.62 7.42
CA PRO A 25 6.87 -13.18 6.07
C PRO A 25 5.48 -13.05 5.44
N GLY A 26 5.43 -12.59 4.19
CA GLY A 26 4.18 -12.45 3.43
C GLY A 26 3.30 -11.25 3.79
N ILE A 27 3.69 -10.38 4.74
CA ILE A 27 2.88 -9.19 5.06
C ILE A 27 2.76 -8.24 3.86
N ALA A 28 3.83 -8.06 3.08
CA ALA A 28 3.83 -7.17 1.93
C ALA A 28 2.85 -7.67 0.85
N ASP A 29 2.88 -8.98 0.55
CA ASP A 29 1.99 -9.61 -0.42
C ASP A 29 0.54 -9.56 0.03
N ARG A 30 0.28 -9.83 1.32
CA ARG A 30 -1.06 -9.71 1.90
C ARG A 30 -1.58 -8.29 1.78
N MET A 31 -0.77 -7.29 2.16
CA MET A 31 -1.17 -5.88 2.05
C MET A 31 -1.44 -5.50 0.59
N GLN A 32 -0.64 -5.99 -0.35
CA GLN A 32 -0.84 -5.71 -1.78
C GLN A 32 -2.19 -6.27 -2.24
N LYS A 33 -2.51 -7.50 -1.87
CA LYS A 33 -3.79 -8.15 -2.19
C LYS A 33 -4.98 -7.41 -1.56
N ASP A 34 -4.91 -7.14 -0.26
CA ASP A 34 -6.01 -6.54 0.50
C ASP A 34 -6.30 -5.10 0.01
N VAL A 35 -5.25 -4.30 -0.23
CA VAL A 35 -5.41 -2.94 -0.77
C VAL A 35 -5.94 -2.97 -2.21
N SER A 36 -5.48 -3.92 -3.04
CA SER A 36 -5.97 -4.06 -4.42
C SER A 36 -7.43 -4.50 -4.50
N ALA A 37 -7.92 -5.27 -3.53
CA ALA A 37 -9.33 -5.66 -3.45
C ALA A 37 -10.24 -4.50 -3.02
N LEU A 38 -9.73 -3.55 -2.22
CA LEU A 38 -10.51 -2.44 -1.67
C LEU A 38 -10.42 -1.16 -2.51
N ALA A 39 -9.31 -0.94 -3.21
CA ALA A 39 -9.10 0.23 -4.01
C ALA A 39 -9.90 0.17 -5.33
N PRO A 40 -10.33 1.32 -5.87
CA PRO A 40 -10.92 1.39 -7.21
C PRO A 40 -9.97 0.81 -8.27
N SER A 41 -10.52 0.11 -9.27
CA SER A 41 -9.75 -0.59 -10.32
C SER A 41 -8.83 0.29 -11.16
N ASN A 42 -9.04 1.61 -11.17
CA ASN A 42 -8.21 2.58 -11.89
C ASN A 42 -7.07 3.17 -11.03
N MET A 43 -6.86 2.68 -9.81
CA MET A 43 -5.78 3.12 -8.94
C MET A 43 -4.54 2.26 -9.14
N LYS A 44 -3.38 2.90 -9.35
CA LYS A 44 -2.09 2.21 -9.32
C LYS A 44 -1.67 2.03 -7.86
N ILE A 45 -1.50 0.78 -7.44
CA ILE A 45 -1.15 0.44 -6.07
C ILE A 45 0.29 -0.06 -6.04
N ARG A 46 1.11 0.54 -5.17
CA ARG A 46 2.50 0.13 -4.99
C ARG A 46 2.83 0.13 -3.52
N ILE A 47 3.28 -1.01 -3.03
CA ILE A 47 3.77 -1.21 -1.68
C ILE A 47 5.29 -1.34 -1.71
N VAL A 48 5.96 -0.48 -0.97
CA VAL A 48 7.42 -0.47 -0.82
C VAL A 48 7.76 -1.03 0.55
N ALA A 49 8.61 -2.05 0.53
CA ALA A 49 8.99 -2.87 1.67
C ALA A 49 10.53 -2.85 1.78
N PRO A 50 11.13 -1.79 2.33
CA PRO A 50 12.58 -1.67 2.39
C PRO A 50 13.18 -2.79 3.25
N PRO A 51 14.40 -3.26 2.94
CA PRO A 51 15.05 -4.30 3.74
C PRO A 51 15.43 -3.82 5.14
N GLU A 52 15.58 -2.50 5.34
CA GLU A 52 16.00 -1.86 6.60
C GLU A 52 14.84 -1.49 7.55
N ARG A 53 13.69 -2.16 7.44
CA ARG A 53 12.43 -1.77 8.10
C ARG A 53 12.17 -2.39 9.47
#